data_AF-A0A445D9J7-F1
#
_entry.id   AF-A0A445D9J7-F1
#
_cell.length_a   1.000
_cell.length_b   1.000
_cell.length_c   1.000
_cell.angle_alpha   90.00
_cell.angle_beta   90.00
_cell.angle_gamma   90.00
#
_symmetry.space_group_name_H-M   'P 1'
#
loop_
_entity.id
_entity.type
_entity.pdbx_description
1 polymer ?
#
loop_
_entity_poly.entity_id
_entity_poly.type
_entity_poly.pdbx_seq_one_letter_code
_entity_poly.pdbx_strand_id
1 'polypeptide(L)' 'MLLRNNDQSSGLCNGTRLKVRKLRNHVIECEVLTGNNVGHIALIPRMNMIVLGQTSFYTWPTICGTFKS' A
#
# COMPACT_ATOMS: atom_id res chain seq x y z
N MET A 1 -5.24 -3.58 -3.08
CA MET A 1 -5.60 -2.32 -3.77
C MET A 1 -5.28 -1.15 -2.85
N LEU A 2 -4.68 -0.06 -3.33
CA LEU A 2 -4.40 1.11 -2.50
C LEU A 2 -5.71 1.77 -2.03
N LEU A 3 -5.78 2.12 -0.75
CA LEU A 3 -6.93 2.77 -0.12
C LEU A 3 -6.74 4.29 0.08
N ARG A 4 -5.51 4.78 -0.09
CA ARG A 4 -5.17 6.20 -0.06
C ARG A 4 -4.22 6.53 -1.22
N ASN A 5 -4.34 7.75 -1.73
CA ASN A 5 -3.42 8.30 -2.71
C ASN A 5 -2.05 8.48 -2.03
N ASN A 6 -1.01 7.89 -2.59
CA ASN A 6 0.35 8.06 -2.11
C ASN A 6 1.13 8.98 -3.05
N ASP A 7 1.15 8.62 -4.34
CA ASP A 7 1.79 9.41 -5.38
C ASP A 7 0.98 9.25 -6.67
N GLN A 8 0.08 10.20 -6.89
CA GLN A 8 -0.84 10.16 -8.02
C GLN A 8 -0.11 10.40 -9.35
N SER A 9 0.99 11.16 -9.34
CA SER A 9 1.85 11.38 -10.51
C SER A 9 2.56 10.09 -10.92
N SER A 10 2.94 9.24 -9.95
CA SER A 10 3.54 7.93 -10.21
C SER A 10 2.52 6.79 -10.35
N GLY A 11 1.22 7.09 -10.51
CA GLY A 11 0.17 6.07 -10.66
C GLY A 11 -0.15 5.26 -9.40
N LEU A 12 0.31 5.72 -8.22
CA LEU A 12 -0.01 5.15 -6.91
C LEU A 12 -1.19 5.89 -6.29
N CYS A 13 -2.34 5.77 -6.95
CA CYS A 13 -3.61 6.34 -6.53
C CYS A 13 -4.55 5.28 -5.96
N ASN A 14 -5.66 5.75 -5.39
CA ASN A 14 -6.75 4.90 -4.96
C ASN A 14 -7.18 3.98 -6.09
N GLY A 15 -7.21 2.70 -5.78
CA GLY A 15 -7.61 1.69 -6.74
C GLY A 15 -6.47 1.03 -7.53
N THR A 16 -5.23 1.50 -7.39
CA THR A 16 -4.08 0.79 -7.95
C THR A 16 -3.92 -0.57 -7.28
N ARG A 17 -3.90 -1.64 -8.08
CA ARG A 17 -3.60 -2.99 -7.63
C ARG A 17 -2.09 -3.15 -7.58
N LEU A 18 -1.58 -3.65 -6.46
CA LEU A 18 -0.17 -3.83 -6.19
C LEU A 18 0.08 -5.26 -5.73
N LYS A 19 1.22 -5.84 -6.12
CA LYS A 19 1.72 -7.13 -5.64
C LYS A 19 2.95 -6.91 -4.77
N VAL A 20 2.92 -7.31 -3.51
CA VAL A 20 4.06 -7.21 -2.59
C VAL A 20 5.12 -8.17 -3.07
N ARG A 21 6.32 -7.65 -3.30
CA ARG A 21 7.52 -8.42 -3.61
C ARG A 21 8.31 -8.69 -2.34
N LYS A 22 8.55 -7.65 -1.53
CA LYS A 22 9.35 -7.73 -0.30
C LYS A 22 8.83 -6.77 0.76
N LEU A 23 8.90 -7.20 2.02
CA LEU A 23 8.64 -6.37 3.19
C LEU A 23 9.98 -6.04 3.86
N ARG A 24 10.33 -4.76 3.93
CA ARG A 24 11.49 -4.27 4.68
C ARG A 24 11.03 -3.58 5.97
N ASN A 25 11.98 -3.24 6.84
CA ASN A 25 11.69 -2.65 8.16
C ASN A 25 10.87 -1.35 8.06
N HIS A 26 11.17 -0.49 7.08
CA HIS A 26 10.52 0.83 6.93
C HIS A 26 9.77 1.00 5.61
N VAL A 27 9.92 0.08 4.65
CA VAL A 27 9.33 0.19 3.31
C VAL A 27 8.76 -1.14 2.84
N ILE A 28 7.74 -1.07 2.01
CA ILE A 28 7.11 -2.20 1.33
C ILE A 28 7.44 -2.06 -0.15
N GLU A 29 8.08 -3.08 -0.72
CA GLU A 29 8.31 -3.18 -2.16
C GLU A 29 7.09 -3.83 -2.80
N CYS A 30 6.47 -3.09 -3.71
CA CYS A 30 5.28 -3.50 -4.44
C CYS A 30 5.52 -3.37 -5.94
N GLU A 31 4.99 -4.29 -6.72
CA GLU A 31 4.88 -4.18 -8.17
C GLU A 31 3.49 -3.72 -8.55
N VAL A 32 3.40 -2.76 -9.46
CA VAL A 32 2.12 -2.24 -9.95
C VAL A 32 1.50 -3.20 -10.95
N LEU A 33 0.27 -3.61 -10.70
CA LEU A 33 -0.47 -4.54 -11.56
C LEU A 33 -1.50 -3.84 -12.46
N THR A 34 -1.82 -2.57 -12.20
CA THR A 34 -2.90 -1.85 -12.90
C THR A 34 -2.61 -0.36 -12.95
N GLY A 35 -2.98 0.32 -14.03
CA GLY A 35 -2.75 1.76 -14.25
C GLY A 35 -1.68 2.01 -15.31
N ASN A 36 -1.21 3.26 -15.43
CA ASN A 36 -0.23 3.62 -16.47
C ASN A 36 1.17 3.05 -16.22
N ASN A 37 1.45 2.60 -14.99
CA ASN A 37 2.79 2.23 -14.53
C ASN A 37 2.89 0.72 -14.24
N VAL A 38 2.16 -0.14 -14.97
CA VAL A 38 2.21 -1.61 -14.79
C VAL A 38 3.64 -2.13 -14.92
N GLY A 39 4.03 -3.05 -14.02
CA GLY A 39 5.37 -3.63 -13.94
C GLY A 39 6.39 -2.76 -13.19
N HIS A 40 6.04 -1.51 -12.87
CA HIS A 40 6.92 -0.64 -12.09
C HIS A 40 7.00 -1.08 -10.62
N ILE A 41 8.19 -0.91 -10.02
CA ILE A 41 8.42 -1.20 -8.60
C ILE A 41 8.16 0.07 -7.79
N ALA A 42 7.12 0.05 -6.98
CA ALA A 42 6.78 1.07 -6.02
C ALA A 42 7.37 0.76 -4.63
N LEU A 43 7.99 1.76 -4.02
CA LEU A 43 8.47 1.71 -2.64
C LEU A 43 7.51 2.51 -1.76
N ILE A 44 6.72 1.81 -0.94
CA ILE A 44 5.74 2.46 -0.06
C ILE A 44 6.30 2.50 1.36
N PRO A 45 6.48 3.68 1.97
CA PRO A 45 6.89 3.77 3.36
C PRO A 45 5.81 3.20 4.29
N ARG A 46 6.23 2.45 5.30
CA ARG A 46 5.32 1.97 6.36
C ARG A 46 4.89 3.18 7.19
N MET A 47 3.66 3.63 7.01
CA MET A 47 3.10 4.70 7.84
C MET A 47 2.33 4.09 9.01
N ASN A 48 2.66 4.52 10.22
CA ASN A 48 1.85 4.24 11.40
C ASN A 48 0.70 5.25 11.43
N MET A 49 -0.55 4.78 11.30
CA MET A 49 -1.69 5.65 11.55
C MET A 49 -1.85 5.83 13.05
N ILE A 50 -1.59 7.04 13.53
CA ILE A 50 -1.94 7.46 14.89
C ILE A 50 -3.32 8.11 14.78
N VAL A 51 -4.36 7.42 15.26
CA VAL A 51 -5.69 8.03 15.41
C VAL A 51 -5.66 8.83 16.71
N LEU A 52 -5.75 10.15 16.61
CA LEU A 52 -5.89 11.05 17.76
C LEU A 52 -7.18 10.67 18.51
N GLY A 53 -7.06 9.86 19.56
CA GLY A 53 -8.15 9.54 20.48
C GLY A 53 -8.54 8.06 20.62
N GLN A 54 -7.99 7.13 19.83
CA GLN A 54 -8.18 5.69 20.07
C GLN A 54 -6.91 4.91 19.76
N THR A 55 -6.25 4.46 20.82
CA THR A 55 -5.22 3.40 20.77
C THR A 55 -5.90 2.07 20.50
N SER A 56 -6.54 1.94 19.34
CA SER A 56 -6.91 0.65 18.79
C SER A 56 -5.93 0.40 17.68
N PHE A 57 -5.03 -0.56 17.90
CA PHE A 57 -4.31 -1.22 16.83
C PHE A 57 -5.34 -1.57 15.75
N TYR A 58 -5.43 -0.77 14.69
CA TYR A 58 -6.09 -1.21 13.48
C TYR A 58 -5.20 -2.32 12.98
N THR A 59 -5.64 -3.50 13.39
CA THR A 59 -5.08 -4.78 13.10
C THR A 59 -4.97 -4.92 11.60
N TRP A 60 -4.23 -5.93 11.21
CA TRP A 60 -3.91 -6.30 9.85
C TRP A 60 -5.06 -6.75 8.90
N PRO A 61 -6.39 -6.50 9.05
CA PRO A 61 -7.32 -6.86 7.97
C PRO A 61 -7.50 -5.80 6.87
N THR A 62 -7.51 -4.50 7.16
CA THR A 62 -8.07 -3.54 6.18
C THR A 62 -7.12 -3.24 5.00
N ILE A 63 -5.81 -3.34 5.20
CA ILE A 63 -4.81 -3.26 4.11
C ILE A 63 -4.62 -4.63 3.42
N CYS A 64 -5.13 -5.71 4.02
CA CYS A 64 -4.91 -7.08 3.59
C CYS A 64 -6.05 -7.67 2.74
N GLY A 65 -7.16 -6.95 2.54
CA GLY A 65 -8.32 -7.41 1.76
C GLY A 65 -8.09 -7.71 0.27
N THR A 66 -6.87 -7.57 -0.24
CA THR A 66 -6.49 -8.08 -1.58
C THR A 66 -5.09 -8.72 -1.60
N PHE A 67 -4.59 -9.15 -0.43
CA PHE A 67 -3.30 -9.84 -0.28
C PHE A 67 -3.43 -11.31 0.12
N LYS A 68 -4.55 -11.94 -0.25
CA LYS A 68 -4.63 -13.40 -0.29
C LYS A 68 -4.83 -13.81 -1.74
N SER A 69 -4.04 -14.80 -2.13
CA SER A 69 -4.18 -15.62 -3.33
C SER A 69 -5.63 -15.93 -3.68
#